data_AF-A0A1F3KCK0-F1
#
_entry.id   AF-A0A1F3KCK0-F1
#
_cell.length_a   1.000
_cell.length_b   1.000
_cell.length_c   1.000
_cell.angle_alpha   90.00
_cell.angle_beta   90.00
_cell.angle_gamma   90.00
#
_symmetry.space_group_name_H-M   'P 1'
#
loop_
_entity.id
_entity.type
_entity.pdbx_description
1 polymer ?
#
loop_
_entity_poly.entity_id
_entity_poly.type
_entity_poly.pdbx_seq_one_letter_code
_entity_poly.pdbx_strand_id
1 'polypeptide(L)'
;MNFRNFFLVSIIMVLGFNVASQTLKKYSGAFPLSEPWSQDAKITCSFFDEKSGKVYDGKFTLSIVGKDNFKGVSQNITGFFKKGLRDGKWIFTVSYNDWKLTENNYYKTGASTLTINYKSGLPDNLWSFSGSYKIRQKTEQVSKTGFTAFSKVTKQNIKMNFKEGILNTFLYESLGLNPKDAIRYTYTFDEAGFLQNIAKDIESSKSDEIWYHGLDKSSDDEKLKMDKYLYYLKIAEDSLAYLPYSYKKLVFRENKKINENDSSINISNLLLRIYNDIFLWNDIPGDLHFDTTKSKQDYLVKLTMPGFYTRELYKQSPKEKTLNAEQAEMFSNINKLLKSVQSVIIEPKLNKCSKIEAASQNYSSLVKYRDTIAQVQDKINALEKYYKGVSSFSSFQEVFSNTEFLKNISEKDILNYILNMITSIEKIVLPLTKDMEKTLNDFEYDFWLNEGNTSMAQKNYPAAMKAFETAKILKPEEQEPITKIKELTRREALKGAEDQRMKNFSYLSEHFRKIPVNYKSGEIKKHLYNAYLILKEYMVSEMDNSKYDAYQKLEISKQVIKLVDKMNELLNSDTEELEKQLKKTKEPEKIKEILGI
;
A
#
# COMPACT_ATOMS: atom_id res chain seq x y z
N MET A 1 46.65 -74.96 29.20
CA MET A 1 45.76 -74.81 28.03
C MET A 1 45.20 -73.39 28.07
N ASN A 2 45.61 -72.52 27.14
CA ASN A 2 45.47 -71.06 27.28
C ASN A 2 44.04 -70.57 27.03
N PHE A 3 43.49 -69.85 28.01
CA PHE A 3 42.16 -69.21 27.98
C PHE A 3 41.94 -68.32 26.74
N ARG A 4 43.02 -67.79 26.15
CA ARG A 4 43.01 -67.00 24.91
C ARG A 4 42.57 -67.77 23.67
N ASN A 5 42.86 -69.07 23.59
CA ASN A 5 42.47 -69.89 22.44
C ASN A 5 41.02 -70.37 22.56
N PHE A 6 40.49 -70.53 23.77
CA PHE A 6 39.09 -70.89 23.98
C PHE A 6 38.16 -69.71 23.64
N PHE A 7 38.56 -68.48 23.94
CA PHE A 7 37.79 -67.27 23.60
C PHE A 7 37.74 -66.99 22.09
N LEU A 8 38.84 -67.24 21.36
CA LEU A 8 38.90 -67.05 19.91
C LEU A 8 38.07 -68.09 19.15
N VAL A 9 38.06 -69.35 19.60
CA VAL A 9 37.22 -70.41 19.01
C VAL A 9 35.73 -70.17 19.35
N SER A 10 35.43 -69.62 20.52
CA SER A 10 34.05 -69.26 20.91
C SER A 10 33.51 -68.08 20.10
N ILE A 11 34.31 -67.06 19.79
CA ILE A 11 33.90 -65.94 18.92
C ILE A 11 33.70 -66.41 17.47
N ILE A 12 34.52 -67.34 16.98
CA ILE A 12 34.36 -67.90 15.62
C ILE A 12 33.14 -68.83 15.54
N MET A 13 32.79 -69.58 16.59
CA MET A 13 31.55 -70.38 16.61
C MET A 13 30.29 -69.55 16.81
N VAL A 14 30.33 -68.44 17.57
CA VAL A 14 29.17 -67.54 17.75
C VAL A 14 28.93 -66.63 16.54
N LEU A 15 29.92 -66.46 15.66
CA LEU A 15 29.71 -65.85 14.33
C LEU A 15 29.17 -66.85 13.28
N GLY A 16 29.02 -68.13 13.63
CA GLY A 16 28.43 -69.16 12.78
C GLY A 16 26.89 -69.20 12.78
N PHE A 17 26.22 -68.29 13.52
CA PHE A 17 24.76 -68.24 13.55
C PHE A 17 24.17 -67.63 12.28
N ASN A 18 23.58 -68.50 11.46
CA ASN A 18 22.46 -68.20 10.57
C ASN A 18 22.64 -67.03 9.60
N VAL A 19 23.62 -67.10 8.70
CA VAL A 19 23.38 -66.55 7.36
C VAL A 19 22.43 -67.53 6.68
N ALA A 20 21.14 -67.44 7.02
CA ALA A 20 20.09 -67.96 6.15
C ALA A 20 20.24 -67.17 4.85
N SER A 21 20.97 -67.73 3.89
CA SER A 21 21.11 -67.17 2.56
C SER A 21 19.69 -67.06 2.00
N GLN A 22 19.14 -65.85 2.03
CA GLN A 22 17.84 -65.60 1.43
C GLN A 22 17.95 -66.00 -0.03
N THR A 23 17.19 -67.00 -0.44
CA THR A 23 17.21 -67.48 -1.82
C THR A 23 16.53 -66.46 -2.72
N LEU A 24 17.27 -65.97 -3.71
CA LEU A 24 16.75 -65.05 -4.71
C LEU A 24 15.66 -65.75 -5.56
N LYS A 25 14.45 -65.20 -5.54
CA LYS A 25 13.31 -65.71 -6.32
C LYS A 25 13.16 -64.96 -7.63
N LYS A 26 12.64 -65.61 -8.67
CA LYS A 26 12.30 -65.01 -9.96
C LYS A 26 10.79 -64.96 -10.13
N TYR A 27 10.27 -63.86 -10.69
CA TYR A 27 8.85 -63.69 -11.03
C TYR A 27 8.71 -63.21 -12.47
N SER A 28 7.71 -63.74 -13.17
CA SER A 28 7.26 -63.26 -14.48
C SER A 28 5.73 -63.28 -14.50
N GLY A 29 5.09 -62.15 -14.78
CA GLY A 29 3.64 -62.04 -14.69
C GLY A 29 3.10 -60.64 -14.94
N ALA A 30 1.86 -60.40 -14.51
CA ALA A 30 1.23 -59.09 -14.58
C ALA A 30 1.83 -58.14 -13.52
N PHE A 31 1.90 -56.86 -13.88
CA PHE A 31 2.33 -55.76 -13.04
C PHE A 31 1.34 -54.60 -13.21
N PRO A 32 0.57 -54.23 -12.18
CA PRO A 32 -0.40 -53.15 -12.28
C PRO A 32 0.33 -51.81 -12.37
N LEU A 33 -0.13 -50.95 -13.27
CA LEU A 33 0.36 -49.58 -13.42
C LEU A 33 -0.67 -48.59 -12.87
N SER A 34 -0.20 -47.46 -12.34
CA SER A 34 -1.07 -46.36 -11.90
C SER A 34 -1.57 -45.51 -13.08
N GLU A 35 -2.52 -44.63 -12.79
CA GLU A 35 -3.01 -43.64 -13.76
C GLU A 35 -1.86 -42.74 -14.27
N PRO A 36 -1.81 -42.43 -15.59
CA PRO A 36 -2.86 -42.66 -16.58
C PRO A 36 -2.79 -44.02 -17.29
N TRP A 37 -1.81 -44.87 -16.97
CA TRP A 37 -1.54 -46.13 -17.65
C TRP A 37 -2.24 -47.32 -17.00
N SER A 38 -3.43 -47.14 -16.41
CA SER A 38 -4.18 -48.15 -15.64
C SER A 38 -4.50 -49.42 -16.45
N GLN A 39 -3.48 -50.28 -16.62
CA GLN A 39 -3.47 -51.53 -17.39
C GLN A 39 -2.34 -52.44 -16.91
N ASP A 40 -2.51 -53.74 -17.11
CA ASP A 40 -1.47 -54.72 -16.74
C ASP A 40 -0.28 -54.69 -17.71
N ALA A 41 0.90 -54.44 -17.16
CA ALA A 41 2.19 -54.62 -17.80
C ALA A 41 2.73 -56.04 -17.58
N LYS A 42 3.67 -56.48 -18.44
CA LYS A 42 4.39 -57.75 -18.23
C LYS A 42 5.73 -57.47 -17.58
N ILE A 43 5.94 -57.99 -16.37
CA ILE A 43 7.20 -57.86 -15.63
C ILE A 43 7.98 -59.18 -15.65
N THR A 44 9.31 -59.08 -15.61
CA THR A 44 10.22 -60.15 -15.21
C THR A 44 11.26 -59.58 -14.26
N CYS A 45 11.34 -60.09 -13.03
CA CYS A 45 12.22 -59.55 -11.99
C CYS A 45 12.74 -60.63 -11.05
N SER A 46 13.77 -60.28 -10.27
CA SER A 46 14.25 -61.08 -9.15
C SER A 46 14.05 -60.33 -7.83
N PHE A 47 13.75 -61.05 -6.74
CA PHE A 47 13.40 -60.46 -5.44
C PHE A 47 13.66 -61.41 -4.26
N PHE A 48 13.75 -60.84 -3.06
CA PHE A 48 13.70 -61.55 -1.78
C PHE A 48 12.36 -61.28 -1.09
N ASP A 49 11.88 -62.25 -0.30
CA ASP A 49 10.74 -62.06 0.59
C ASP A 49 11.25 -61.57 1.95
N GLU A 50 10.86 -60.36 2.33
CA GLU A 50 11.08 -59.81 3.67
C GLU A 50 9.76 -59.69 4.44
N LYS A 51 9.84 -59.51 5.77
CA LYS A 51 8.65 -59.33 6.63
C LYS A 51 7.78 -58.14 6.21
N SER A 52 8.40 -57.13 5.58
CA SER A 52 7.79 -55.89 5.09
C SER A 52 7.26 -55.99 3.66
N GLY A 53 7.50 -57.10 2.95
CA GLY A 53 7.10 -57.30 1.56
C GLY A 53 8.25 -57.79 0.67
N LYS A 54 8.05 -57.68 -0.65
CA LYS A 54 9.06 -58.09 -1.64
C LYS A 54 10.12 -57.00 -1.80
N VAL A 55 11.39 -57.37 -1.69
CA VAL A 55 12.52 -56.49 -1.97
C VAL A 55 13.18 -56.93 -3.28
N TYR A 56 13.08 -56.10 -4.31
CA TYR A 56 13.68 -56.40 -5.61
C TYR A 56 15.21 -56.43 -5.52
N ASP A 57 15.83 -57.43 -6.12
CA ASP A 57 17.28 -57.54 -6.22
C ASP A 57 17.62 -58.34 -7.49
N GLY A 58 18.50 -57.83 -8.33
CA GLY A 58 18.82 -58.41 -9.62
C GLY A 58 18.16 -57.72 -10.81
N LYS A 59 18.17 -58.41 -11.96
CA LYS A 59 17.67 -57.88 -13.23
C LYS A 59 16.17 -57.64 -13.18
N PHE A 60 15.75 -56.49 -13.71
CA PHE A 60 14.36 -56.08 -13.89
C PHE A 60 14.06 -55.84 -15.36
N THR A 61 12.88 -56.26 -15.82
CA THR A 61 12.36 -55.99 -17.16
C THR A 61 10.86 -55.78 -17.09
N LEU A 62 10.35 -54.70 -17.69
CA LEU A 62 8.93 -54.40 -17.80
C LEU A 62 8.59 -54.12 -19.27
N SER A 63 7.54 -54.74 -19.78
CA SER A 63 7.10 -54.59 -21.17
C SER A 63 5.61 -54.25 -21.23
N ILE A 64 5.28 -53.26 -22.04
CA ILE A 64 3.98 -52.61 -22.03
C ILE A 64 3.52 -52.44 -23.47
N VAL A 65 2.27 -52.82 -23.73
CA VAL A 65 1.57 -52.53 -24.97
C VAL A 65 0.35 -51.69 -24.58
N GLY A 66 0.33 -50.45 -25.03
CA GLY A 66 -0.72 -49.50 -24.68
C GLY A 66 -2.07 -49.89 -25.28
N LYS A 67 -3.13 -49.74 -24.46
CA LYS A 67 -4.53 -49.92 -24.83
C LYS A 67 -5.26 -48.58 -24.80
N ASP A 68 -6.47 -48.54 -25.34
CA ASP A 68 -7.36 -47.36 -25.31
C ASP A 68 -6.66 -46.08 -25.78
N ASN A 69 -6.53 -45.07 -24.92
CA ASN A 69 -5.89 -43.79 -25.21
C ASN A 69 -4.37 -43.90 -25.49
N PHE A 70 -3.77 -45.04 -25.16
CA PHE A 70 -2.36 -45.36 -25.41
C PHE A 70 -2.17 -46.37 -26.54
N LYS A 71 -3.23 -46.69 -27.30
CA LYS A 71 -3.12 -47.54 -28.48
C LYS A 71 -2.05 -46.99 -29.43
N GLY A 72 -1.16 -47.87 -29.87
CA GLY A 72 -0.02 -47.50 -30.71
C GLY A 72 1.25 -47.15 -29.92
N VAL A 73 1.21 -47.12 -28.59
CA VAL A 73 2.41 -46.97 -27.76
C VAL A 73 2.88 -48.32 -27.24
N SER A 74 4.18 -48.58 -27.29
CA SER A 74 4.79 -49.72 -26.60
C SER A 74 6.01 -49.28 -25.82
N GLN A 75 6.17 -49.80 -24.60
CA GLN A 75 7.32 -49.47 -23.75
C GLN A 75 8.08 -50.71 -23.32
N ASN A 76 9.40 -50.56 -23.15
CA ASN A 76 10.26 -51.56 -22.57
C ASN A 76 11.23 -50.88 -21.59
N ILE A 77 11.26 -51.37 -20.35
CA ILE A 77 12.10 -50.83 -19.28
C ILE A 77 12.98 -51.96 -18.78
N THR A 78 14.28 -51.72 -18.71
CA THR A 78 15.25 -52.69 -18.21
C THR A 78 16.20 -52.03 -17.23
N GLY A 79 16.61 -52.77 -16.21
CA GLY A 79 17.52 -52.26 -15.20
C GLY A 79 17.95 -53.32 -14.21
N PHE A 80 18.60 -52.86 -13.16
CA PHE A 80 19.08 -53.71 -12.08
C PHE A 80 18.73 -53.09 -10.73
N PHE A 81 18.21 -53.92 -9.83
CA PHE A 81 18.02 -53.58 -8.44
C PHE A 81 19.15 -54.18 -7.60
N LYS A 82 19.55 -53.48 -6.56
CA LYS A 82 20.45 -53.98 -5.52
C LYS A 82 19.84 -53.62 -4.17
N LYS A 83 19.42 -54.61 -3.39
CA LYS A 83 18.75 -54.41 -2.09
C LYS A 83 17.56 -53.43 -2.15
N GLY A 84 16.69 -53.59 -3.15
CA GLY A 84 15.50 -52.76 -3.33
C GLY A 84 15.75 -51.38 -3.96
N LEU A 85 17.01 -50.98 -4.15
CA LEU A 85 17.38 -49.71 -4.76
C LEU A 85 17.83 -49.89 -6.20
N ARG A 86 17.50 -48.93 -7.06
CA ARG A 86 17.97 -48.91 -8.45
C ARG A 86 19.48 -48.77 -8.46
N ASP A 87 20.16 -49.58 -9.25
CA ASP A 87 21.62 -49.57 -9.34
C ASP A 87 22.06 -49.80 -10.79
N GLY A 88 23.18 -49.20 -11.17
CA GLY A 88 23.72 -49.29 -12.52
C GLY A 88 22.83 -48.65 -13.59
N LYS A 89 22.90 -49.19 -14.81
CA LYS A 89 22.25 -48.63 -15.98
C LYS A 89 20.80 -49.10 -16.12
N TRP A 90 19.90 -48.14 -16.22
CA TRP A 90 18.48 -48.30 -16.52
C TRP A 90 18.18 -47.74 -17.90
N ILE A 91 17.43 -48.50 -18.71
CA ILE A 91 17.09 -48.14 -20.08
C ILE A 91 15.58 -48.24 -20.23
N PHE A 92 14.99 -47.13 -20.65
CA PHE A 92 13.58 -47.01 -20.95
C PHE A 92 13.43 -46.71 -22.44
N THR A 93 12.68 -47.53 -23.16
CA THR A 93 12.43 -47.38 -24.59
C THR A 93 10.95 -47.30 -24.83
N VAL A 94 10.50 -46.26 -25.54
CA VAL A 94 9.11 -46.09 -25.95
C VAL A 94 9.05 -45.97 -27.46
N SER A 95 8.17 -46.74 -28.08
CA SER A 95 7.86 -46.65 -29.50
C SER A 95 6.43 -46.19 -29.68
N TYR A 96 6.21 -45.33 -30.67
CA TYR A 96 4.92 -44.79 -31.06
C TYR A 96 4.62 -45.21 -32.49
N ASN A 97 3.43 -45.73 -32.71
CA ASN A 97 2.89 -46.07 -34.00
C ASN A 97 1.51 -45.43 -34.13
N ASP A 98 1.47 -44.27 -34.77
CA ASP A 98 0.28 -43.43 -34.91
C ASP A 98 -0.43 -43.25 -33.56
N TRP A 99 0.31 -42.78 -32.56
CA TRP A 99 -0.25 -42.45 -31.27
C TRP A 99 -0.85 -41.03 -31.30
N LYS A 100 -2.11 -40.88 -30.88
CA LYS A 100 -2.83 -39.60 -30.93
C LYS A 100 -2.28 -38.62 -29.87
N LEU A 101 -1.87 -37.42 -30.28
CA LEU A 101 -1.12 -36.49 -29.43
C LEU A 101 -1.97 -35.60 -28.51
N THR A 102 -3.23 -35.30 -28.85
CA THR A 102 -4.22 -34.54 -28.05
C THR A 102 -5.56 -34.56 -28.84
N GLU A 103 -6.54 -33.73 -28.45
CA GLU A 103 -7.81 -33.53 -29.17
C GLU A 103 -7.64 -33.07 -30.64
N ASN A 104 -6.48 -32.54 -31.04
CA ASN A 104 -6.27 -31.87 -32.33
C ASN A 104 -6.01 -32.80 -33.54
N ASN A 105 -6.42 -34.08 -33.49
CA ASN A 105 -6.29 -35.05 -34.60
C ASN A 105 -4.87 -35.25 -35.18
N TYR A 106 -3.83 -34.95 -34.40
CA TYR A 106 -2.44 -35.24 -34.76
C TYR A 106 -1.97 -36.59 -34.19
N TYR A 107 -1.16 -37.30 -34.98
CA TYR A 107 -0.68 -38.64 -34.69
C TYR A 107 0.85 -38.69 -34.80
N LYS A 108 1.50 -39.27 -33.80
CA LYS A 108 2.95 -39.39 -33.65
C LYS A 108 3.41 -40.81 -33.95
N THR A 109 4.46 -40.92 -34.75
CA THR A 109 5.16 -42.18 -35.02
C THR A 109 6.66 -41.98 -34.83
N GLY A 110 7.32 -42.86 -34.10
CA GLY A 110 8.74 -42.72 -33.76
C GLY A 110 9.16 -43.54 -32.56
N ALA A 111 10.30 -43.19 -31.95
CA ALA A 111 10.77 -43.80 -30.72
C ALA A 111 11.52 -42.80 -29.83
N SER A 112 11.58 -43.11 -28.54
CA SER A 112 12.33 -42.38 -27.53
C SER A 112 13.05 -43.36 -26.62
N THR A 113 14.30 -43.07 -26.27
CA THR A 113 15.10 -43.84 -25.33
C THR A 113 15.63 -42.93 -24.24
N LEU A 114 15.41 -43.29 -22.99
CA LEU A 114 16.00 -42.67 -21.81
C LEU A 114 16.95 -43.68 -21.16
N THR A 115 18.21 -43.31 -21.00
CA THR A 115 19.23 -44.05 -20.28
C THR A 115 19.58 -43.31 -19.02
N ILE A 116 19.51 -43.98 -17.89
CA ILE A 116 19.71 -43.40 -16.57
C ILE A 116 20.70 -44.28 -15.82
N ASN A 117 21.66 -43.70 -15.12
CA ASN A 117 22.60 -44.45 -14.30
C ASN A 117 22.36 -44.15 -12.82
N TYR A 118 22.39 -45.20 -12.01
CA TYR A 118 22.18 -45.12 -10.57
C TYR A 118 23.36 -45.70 -9.80
N LYS A 119 23.61 -45.14 -8.62
CA LYS A 119 24.47 -45.73 -7.60
C LYS A 119 23.67 -45.79 -6.30
N SER A 120 23.19 -46.98 -5.94
CA SER A 120 22.41 -47.22 -4.72
C SER A 120 21.20 -46.28 -4.56
N GLY A 121 20.41 -46.15 -5.63
CA GLY A 121 19.19 -45.33 -5.65
C GLY A 121 19.43 -43.83 -5.86
N LEU A 122 20.68 -43.37 -5.97
CA LEU A 122 21.01 -41.98 -6.30
C LEU A 122 21.36 -41.83 -7.79
N PRO A 123 20.91 -40.75 -8.46
CA PRO A 123 21.41 -40.36 -9.77
C PRO A 123 22.94 -40.31 -9.82
N ASP A 124 23.55 -40.98 -10.79
CA ASP A 124 24.99 -40.98 -10.97
C ASP A 124 25.36 -41.02 -12.44
N ASN A 125 26.51 -40.46 -12.81
CA ASN A 125 27.07 -40.47 -14.16
C ASN A 125 26.11 -39.88 -15.22
N LEU A 126 26.34 -40.20 -16.49
CA LEU A 126 25.60 -39.69 -17.62
C LEU A 126 24.19 -40.29 -17.71
N TRP A 127 23.20 -39.43 -17.66
CA TRP A 127 21.84 -39.67 -18.08
C TRP A 127 21.64 -39.10 -19.48
N SER A 128 20.95 -39.82 -20.35
CA SER A 128 20.69 -39.34 -21.71
C SER A 128 19.29 -39.71 -22.19
N PHE A 129 18.62 -38.73 -22.81
CA PHE A 129 17.38 -38.93 -23.54
C PHE A 129 17.65 -38.69 -25.03
N SER A 130 17.11 -39.55 -25.89
CA SER A 130 17.09 -39.34 -27.33
C SER A 130 15.72 -39.70 -27.88
N GLY A 131 15.12 -38.79 -28.64
CA GLY A 131 13.83 -38.97 -29.29
C GLY A 131 13.92 -38.69 -30.78
N SER A 132 13.24 -39.51 -31.58
CA SER A 132 13.12 -39.33 -33.02
C SER A 132 11.69 -39.65 -33.44
N TYR A 133 10.97 -38.67 -33.99
CA TYR A 133 9.57 -38.84 -34.36
C TYR A 133 9.15 -37.99 -35.55
N LYS A 134 8.04 -38.39 -36.17
CA LYS A 134 7.33 -37.66 -37.22
C LYS A 134 5.85 -37.61 -36.89
N ILE A 135 5.18 -36.55 -37.33
CA ILE A 135 3.76 -36.30 -37.05
C ILE A 135 2.98 -36.29 -38.35
N ARG A 136 1.74 -36.77 -38.33
CA ARG A 136 0.78 -36.58 -39.42
C ARG A 136 -0.59 -36.25 -38.85
N GLN A 137 -1.46 -35.64 -39.65
CA GLN A 137 -2.80 -35.28 -39.24
C GLN A 137 -3.80 -36.27 -39.83
N LYS A 138 -4.81 -36.67 -39.04
CA LYS A 138 -5.96 -37.41 -39.56
C LYS A 138 -6.95 -36.41 -40.15
N THR A 139 -7.31 -36.60 -41.41
CA THR A 139 -8.30 -35.78 -42.12
C THR A 139 -9.64 -36.50 -42.16
N GLU A 140 -10.70 -35.77 -41.83
CA GLU A 140 -12.08 -36.26 -41.87
C GLU A 140 -12.83 -35.41 -42.90
N GLN A 141 -13.03 -35.97 -44.10
CA GLN A 141 -13.97 -35.42 -45.08
C GLN A 141 -15.27 -36.23 -45.02
N VAL A 142 -16.38 -35.62 -45.42
CA VAL A 142 -17.77 -36.13 -45.31
C VAL A 142 -17.94 -37.59 -45.80
N SER A 143 -17.05 -38.11 -46.64
CA SER A 143 -17.08 -39.50 -47.13
C SER A 143 -15.74 -40.28 -47.07
N LYS A 144 -14.64 -39.69 -46.57
CA LYS A 144 -13.33 -40.37 -46.48
C LYS A 144 -12.52 -39.91 -45.27
N THR A 145 -12.08 -40.88 -44.46
CA THR A 145 -11.05 -40.67 -43.43
C THR A 145 -9.68 -41.04 -43.98
N GLY A 146 -8.71 -40.14 -43.85
CA GLY A 146 -7.34 -40.37 -44.32
C GLY A 146 -6.29 -39.80 -43.37
N PHE A 147 -5.02 -40.03 -43.70
CA PHE A 147 -3.90 -39.38 -43.03
C PHE A 147 -3.16 -38.50 -44.04
N THR A 148 -2.68 -37.34 -43.59
CA THR A 148 -1.71 -36.56 -44.37
C THR A 148 -0.37 -37.29 -44.47
N ALA A 149 0.49 -36.82 -45.38
CA ALA A 149 1.89 -37.23 -45.36
C ALA A 149 2.53 -36.90 -43.99
N PHE A 150 3.51 -37.71 -43.60
CA PHE A 150 4.29 -37.43 -42.40
C PHE A 150 5.13 -36.16 -42.58
N SER A 151 5.25 -35.41 -41.48
CA SER A 151 6.25 -34.34 -41.34
C SER A 151 7.66 -34.90 -41.50
N LYS A 152 8.64 -34.00 -41.67
CA LYS A 152 10.05 -34.34 -41.46
C LYS A 152 10.25 -34.87 -40.04
N VAL A 153 11.30 -35.69 -39.89
CA VAL A 153 11.67 -36.27 -38.60
C VAL A 153 12.27 -35.18 -37.70
N THR A 154 11.74 -35.06 -36.49
CA THR A 154 12.28 -34.24 -35.41
C THR A 154 13.15 -35.09 -34.50
N LYS A 155 14.33 -34.56 -34.13
CA LYS A 155 15.25 -35.22 -33.18
C LYS A 155 15.46 -34.34 -31.95
N GLN A 156 15.44 -34.97 -30.78
CA GLN A 156 15.69 -34.33 -29.49
C GLN A 156 16.71 -35.14 -28.72
N ASN A 157 17.73 -34.48 -28.17
CA ASN A 157 18.75 -35.09 -27.34
C ASN A 157 18.91 -34.29 -26.06
N ILE A 158 18.97 -34.97 -24.92
CA ILE A 158 19.26 -34.35 -23.63
C ILE A 158 20.31 -35.19 -22.95
N LYS A 159 21.30 -34.55 -22.33
CA LYS A 159 22.31 -35.20 -21.53
C LYS A 159 22.42 -34.50 -20.19
N MET A 160 22.51 -35.27 -19.12
CA MET A 160 22.73 -34.77 -17.76
C MET A 160 23.84 -35.59 -17.14
N ASN A 161 24.80 -34.95 -16.49
CA ASN A 161 25.83 -35.67 -15.77
C ASN A 161 25.66 -35.47 -14.27
N PHE A 162 25.55 -36.56 -13.53
CA PHE A 162 25.43 -36.55 -12.07
C PHE A 162 26.70 -37.09 -11.42
N LYS A 163 26.96 -36.63 -10.20
CA LYS A 163 27.95 -37.21 -9.29
C LYS A 163 27.31 -37.30 -7.92
N GLU A 164 27.05 -38.53 -7.47
CA GLU A 164 26.49 -38.80 -6.14
C GLU A 164 25.16 -38.06 -5.86
N GLY A 165 24.28 -38.00 -6.84
CA GLY A 165 22.99 -37.31 -6.76
C GLY A 165 23.03 -35.83 -7.15
N ILE A 166 24.21 -35.23 -7.29
CA ILE A 166 24.37 -33.81 -7.61
C ILE A 166 24.51 -33.63 -9.12
N LEU A 167 23.69 -32.76 -9.72
CA LEU A 167 23.80 -32.40 -11.13
C LEU A 167 25.06 -31.54 -11.38
N ASN A 168 25.92 -31.99 -12.29
CA ASN A 168 27.18 -31.32 -12.65
C ASN A 168 27.07 -30.61 -14.01
N THR A 169 26.45 -31.25 -15.01
CA THR A 169 26.22 -30.63 -16.32
C THR A 169 24.85 -31.02 -16.89
N PHE A 170 24.23 -30.10 -17.62
CA PHE A 170 22.99 -30.32 -18.37
C PHE A 170 23.15 -29.78 -19.78
N LEU A 171 22.95 -30.64 -20.78
CA LEU A 171 22.98 -30.31 -22.19
C LEU A 171 21.60 -30.60 -22.79
N TYR A 172 20.98 -29.58 -23.36
CA TYR A 172 19.78 -29.71 -24.17
C TYR A 172 20.11 -29.44 -25.62
N GLU A 173 19.73 -30.35 -26.51
CA GLU A 173 19.87 -30.20 -27.95
C GLU A 173 18.55 -30.55 -28.63
N SER A 174 17.99 -29.58 -29.35
CA SER A 174 16.83 -29.80 -30.21
C SER A 174 17.21 -29.43 -31.64
N LEU A 175 17.19 -30.43 -32.52
CA LEU A 175 17.35 -30.21 -33.95
C LEU A 175 15.93 -30.01 -34.51
N GLY A 176 15.57 -28.74 -34.72
CA GLY A 176 14.30 -28.33 -35.33
C GLY A 176 14.13 -28.83 -36.77
N LEU A 177 13.02 -28.44 -37.41
CA LEU A 177 12.70 -28.84 -38.79
C LEU A 177 13.68 -28.26 -39.82
N ASN A 178 14.37 -27.15 -39.48
CA ASN A 178 15.52 -26.63 -40.19
C ASN A 178 16.78 -26.62 -39.30
N PRO A 179 17.99 -26.83 -39.85
CA PRO A 179 19.25 -26.70 -39.12
C PRO A 179 19.45 -25.33 -38.46
N LYS A 180 18.86 -24.27 -39.05
CA LYS A 180 18.87 -22.92 -38.47
C LYS A 180 18.03 -22.78 -37.19
N ASP A 181 17.13 -23.73 -36.94
CA ASP A 181 16.29 -23.81 -35.75
C ASP A 181 16.91 -24.76 -34.70
N ALA A 182 18.14 -25.24 -34.93
CA ALA A 182 18.87 -26.04 -33.96
C ALA A 182 19.23 -25.17 -32.75
N ILE A 183 18.84 -25.62 -31.56
CA ILE A 183 19.17 -24.94 -30.33
C ILE A 183 19.92 -25.92 -29.43
N ARG A 184 21.13 -25.51 -29.02
CA ARG A 184 21.92 -26.22 -28.02
C ARG A 184 22.16 -25.31 -26.83
N TYR A 185 21.81 -25.78 -25.64
CA TYR A 185 22.12 -25.13 -24.37
C TYR A 185 22.97 -26.06 -23.51
N THR A 186 24.05 -25.53 -22.96
CA THR A 186 24.91 -26.23 -22.00
C THR A 186 24.93 -25.46 -20.69
N TYR A 187 24.58 -26.12 -19.60
CA TYR A 187 24.57 -25.59 -18.24
C TYR A 187 25.64 -26.35 -17.44
N THR A 188 26.48 -25.64 -16.71
CA THR A 188 27.49 -26.25 -15.82
C THR A 188 27.25 -25.81 -14.39
N PHE A 189 27.47 -26.71 -13.45
CA PHE A 189 27.22 -26.51 -12.02
C PHE A 189 28.49 -26.78 -11.21
N ASP A 190 28.60 -26.18 -10.03
CA ASP A 190 29.70 -26.46 -9.09
C ASP A 190 29.52 -27.80 -8.36
N GLU A 191 30.46 -28.20 -7.49
CA GLU A 191 30.38 -29.47 -6.77
C GLU A 191 29.21 -29.57 -5.77
N ALA A 192 28.66 -28.42 -5.35
CA ALA A 192 27.43 -28.36 -4.55
C ALA A 192 26.17 -28.23 -5.44
N GLY A 193 26.37 -28.14 -6.75
CA GLY A 193 25.40 -27.96 -7.82
C GLY A 193 24.70 -26.60 -7.83
N PHE A 194 25.47 -25.53 -7.61
CA PHE A 194 25.06 -24.19 -8.01
C PHE A 194 25.39 -23.96 -9.47
N LEU A 195 24.45 -23.38 -10.22
CA LEU A 195 24.67 -23.04 -11.63
C LEU A 195 25.84 -22.05 -11.77
N GLN A 196 26.86 -22.43 -12.53
CA GLN A 196 28.05 -21.62 -12.80
C GLN A 196 27.98 -20.90 -14.16
N ASN A 197 27.49 -21.57 -15.20
CA ASN A 197 27.49 -21.04 -16.57
C ASN A 197 26.34 -21.58 -17.41
N ILE A 198 25.90 -20.80 -18.40
CA ILE A 198 24.97 -21.20 -19.45
C ILE A 198 25.57 -20.78 -20.80
N ALA A 199 25.93 -21.75 -21.65
CA ALA A 199 26.35 -21.52 -23.01
C ALA A 199 25.23 -21.85 -23.99
N LYS A 200 24.99 -20.97 -24.97
CA LYS A 200 24.08 -21.22 -26.09
C LYS A 200 24.89 -21.31 -27.38
N ASP A 201 24.84 -22.48 -28.03
CA ASP A 201 25.41 -22.64 -29.37
C ASP A 201 24.26 -22.65 -30.39
N ILE A 202 24.24 -21.66 -31.28
CA ILE A 202 23.44 -21.70 -32.51
C ILE A 202 24.43 -21.80 -33.67
N GLU A 203 24.29 -22.79 -34.55
CA GLU A 203 25.18 -22.98 -35.71
C GLU A 203 25.13 -21.82 -36.74
N SER A 204 24.33 -20.77 -36.53
CA SER A 204 24.21 -19.64 -37.48
C SER A 204 24.21 -18.23 -36.89
N SER A 205 24.52 -18.03 -35.60
CA SER A 205 24.74 -16.68 -35.07
C SER A 205 25.87 -16.72 -34.04
N LYS A 206 26.70 -15.67 -34.03
CA LYS A 206 27.75 -15.46 -33.03
C LYS A 206 27.18 -15.79 -31.64
N SER A 207 27.99 -16.46 -30.82
CA SER A 207 27.65 -16.85 -29.45
C SER A 207 27.04 -15.68 -28.68
N ASP A 208 25.72 -15.63 -28.62
CA ASP A 208 25.02 -14.73 -27.72
C ASP A 208 25.05 -15.41 -26.35
N GLU A 209 25.95 -14.95 -25.48
CA GLU A 209 25.87 -15.24 -24.06
C GLU A 209 24.47 -14.80 -23.58
N ILE A 210 23.62 -15.76 -23.24
CA ILE A 210 22.29 -15.46 -22.71
C ILE A 210 22.45 -15.12 -21.23
N TRP A 211 22.20 -13.86 -20.92
CA TRP A 211 22.18 -13.31 -19.59
C TRP A 211 20.91 -13.77 -18.83
N TYR A 212 21.09 -13.97 -17.53
CA TYR A 212 20.07 -14.41 -16.59
C TYR A 212 18.83 -13.48 -16.61
N HIS A 213 17.65 -14.02 -16.93
CA HIS A 213 16.37 -13.34 -16.70
C HIS A 213 15.87 -13.65 -15.29
N GLY A 214 16.33 -12.85 -14.33
CA GLY A 214 15.74 -12.73 -12.99
C GLY A 214 15.41 -11.28 -12.61
N LEU A 215 15.74 -10.30 -13.46
CA LEU A 215 15.44 -8.89 -13.29
C LEU A 215 15.12 -8.31 -14.69
N ASP A 216 14.00 -7.60 -14.79
CA ASP A 216 13.55 -6.92 -16.01
C ASP A 216 14.63 -6.01 -16.62
N LYS A 217 14.52 -5.74 -17.94
CA LYS A 217 15.41 -4.90 -18.77
C LYS A 217 16.30 -3.93 -17.98
N SER A 218 17.57 -4.27 -17.87
CA SER A 218 18.57 -3.48 -17.15
C SER A 218 18.98 -2.25 -17.96
N SER A 219 19.09 -1.10 -17.30
CA SER A 219 19.85 0.04 -17.81
C SER A 219 21.34 -0.30 -17.87
N ASP A 220 22.14 0.48 -18.62
CA ASP A 220 23.60 0.28 -18.75
C ASP A 220 24.32 0.22 -17.39
N ASP A 221 23.73 0.84 -16.37
CA ASP A 221 24.22 0.92 -14.99
C ASP A 221 24.08 -0.41 -14.22
N GLU A 222 23.19 -1.30 -14.67
CA GLU A 222 23.00 -2.64 -14.11
C GLU A 222 23.85 -3.71 -14.83
N LYS A 223 24.20 -3.45 -16.10
CA LYS A 223 25.16 -4.28 -16.85
C LYS A 223 26.55 -4.24 -16.18
N LEU A 224 26.99 -3.06 -15.76
CA LEU A 224 28.22 -2.87 -14.99
C LEU A 224 28.17 -3.56 -13.61
N LYS A 225 26.98 -3.65 -12.99
CA LYS A 225 26.78 -4.38 -11.72
C LYS A 225 26.80 -5.89 -11.92
N MET A 226 26.28 -6.38 -13.05
CA MET A 226 26.28 -7.80 -13.40
C MET A 226 27.69 -8.30 -13.76
N ASP A 227 28.45 -7.53 -14.55
CA ASP A 227 29.84 -7.85 -14.87
C ASP A 227 30.71 -7.89 -13.60
N LYS A 228 30.47 -6.95 -12.66
CA LYS A 228 31.07 -7.00 -11.33
C LYS A 228 30.63 -8.22 -10.53
N TYR A 229 29.34 -8.56 -10.53
CA TYR A 229 28.81 -9.72 -9.81
C TYR A 229 29.37 -11.05 -10.33
N LEU A 230 29.42 -11.24 -11.64
CA LEU A 230 30.03 -12.42 -12.27
C LEU A 230 31.55 -12.46 -12.05
N TYR A 231 32.22 -11.30 -12.08
CA TYR A 231 33.61 -11.18 -11.69
C TYR A 231 33.83 -11.61 -10.24
N TYR A 232 32.98 -11.16 -9.30
CA TYR A 232 33.06 -11.52 -7.87
C TYR A 232 32.72 -13.00 -7.61
N LEU A 233 31.78 -13.59 -8.36
CA LEU A 233 31.49 -15.03 -8.31
C LEU A 233 32.69 -15.87 -8.79
N LYS A 234 33.40 -15.40 -9.82
CA LYS A 234 34.57 -16.07 -10.39
C LYS A 234 35.79 -16.07 -9.45
N ILE A 235 35.85 -15.16 -8.49
CA ILE A 235 36.92 -15.01 -7.49
C ILE A 235 36.45 -15.29 -6.04
N ALA A 236 35.27 -15.91 -5.88
CA ALA A 236 34.58 -16.03 -4.59
C ALA A 236 35.24 -16.98 -3.57
N GLU A 237 36.14 -17.87 -3.98
CA GLU A 237 36.87 -18.72 -3.00
C GLU A 237 37.85 -17.88 -2.15
N ASP A 238 38.48 -16.85 -2.72
CA ASP A 238 39.46 -16.00 -2.01
C ASP A 238 38.88 -14.67 -1.49
N SER A 239 37.72 -14.23 -1.97
CA SER A 239 37.21 -12.85 -1.74
C SER A 239 36.16 -12.69 -0.64
N LEU A 240 35.87 -13.73 0.14
CA LEU A 240 35.03 -13.62 1.35
C LEU A 240 35.54 -12.59 2.37
N ALA A 241 36.83 -12.20 2.29
CA ALA A 241 37.45 -11.17 3.11
C ALA A 241 37.22 -9.72 2.62
N TYR A 242 36.78 -9.50 1.37
CA TYR A 242 36.70 -8.17 0.74
C TYR A 242 35.27 -7.66 0.49
N LEU A 243 34.24 -8.43 0.82
CA LEU A 243 32.87 -7.92 0.76
C LEU A 243 32.66 -6.92 1.91
N PRO A 244 32.29 -5.64 1.62
CA PRO A 244 31.93 -4.71 2.67
C PRO A 244 30.82 -5.31 3.55
N TYR A 245 30.93 -5.08 4.86
CA TYR A 245 30.15 -5.71 5.96
C TYR A 245 28.60 -5.74 5.81
N SER A 246 28.03 -5.16 4.75
CA SER A 246 26.59 -5.07 4.44
C SER A 246 26.00 -6.24 3.62
N TYR A 247 26.74 -7.32 3.38
CA TYR A 247 26.24 -8.46 2.59
C TYR A 247 26.45 -9.78 3.32
N LYS A 248 25.66 -10.07 4.37
CA LYS A 248 25.63 -11.43 4.92
C LYS A 248 24.23 -11.90 5.30
N LYS A 249 23.52 -12.42 4.30
CA LYS A 249 22.74 -13.66 4.45
C LYS A 249 22.59 -14.36 3.10
N LEU A 250 23.30 -15.46 2.89
CA LEU A 250 22.98 -16.43 1.84
C LEU A 250 21.70 -17.15 2.29
N VAL A 251 20.63 -17.02 1.51
CA VAL A 251 19.43 -17.82 1.69
C VAL A 251 19.35 -18.79 0.52
N PHE A 252 19.42 -20.07 0.82
CA PHE A 252 19.17 -21.14 -0.13
C PHE A 252 17.67 -21.17 -0.42
N ARG A 253 17.24 -20.86 -1.65
CA ARG A 253 15.89 -21.19 -2.10
C ARG A 253 15.97 -22.38 -3.04
N GLU A 254 15.24 -23.44 -2.73
CA GLU A 254 14.82 -24.40 -3.75
C GLU A 254 14.05 -23.63 -4.83
N ASN A 255 14.29 -23.97 -6.10
CA ASN A 255 13.74 -23.31 -7.29
C ASN A 255 12.20 -23.35 -7.31
N LYS A 256 11.56 -22.47 -6.55
CA LYS A 256 10.11 -22.33 -6.50
C LYS A 256 9.71 -21.13 -7.34
N LYS A 257 9.35 -21.43 -8.60
CA LYS A 257 8.85 -20.53 -9.66
C LYS A 257 9.89 -19.63 -10.33
N ILE A 258 10.43 -20.13 -11.44
CA ILE A 258 10.77 -19.26 -12.58
C ILE A 258 9.44 -18.97 -13.28
N ASN A 259 9.06 -17.69 -13.35
CA ASN A 259 7.77 -17.24 -13.88
C ASN A 259 7.49 -17.77 -15.29
N GLU A 260 6.23 -18.11 -15.55
CA GLU A 260 5.73 -18.80 -16.75
C GLU A 260 5.77 -17.96 -18.05
N ASN A 261 6.23 -16.72 -18.00
CA ASN A 261 6.03 -15.74 -19.09
C ASN A 261 7.29 -15.38 -19.90
N ASP A 262 8.49 -15.79 -19.48
CA ASP A 262 9.70 -15.57 -20.27
C ASP A 262 10.14 -16.88 -20.93
N SER A 263 10.55 -16.79 -22.19
CA SER A 263 10.98 -17.85 -23.11
C SER A 263 12.24 -18.64 -22.68
N SER A 264 12.40 -18.87 -21.38
CA SER A 264 13.40 -19.72 -20.77
C SER A 264 12.88 -21.15 -20.69
N ILE A 265 13.70 -22.12 -21.11
CA ILE A 265 13.38 -23.54 -20.98
C ILE A 265 13.21 -23.84 -19.49
N ASN A 266 11.98 -24.11 -19.04
CA ASN A 266 11.74 -24.60 -17.70
C ASN A 266 12.24 -26.05 -17.62
N ILE A 267 13.51 -26.20 -17.21
CA ILE A 267 14.22 -27.48 -17.14
C ILE A 267 13.42 -28.47 -16.28
N SER A 268 12.85 -28.03 -15.15
CA SER A 268 12.01 -28.87 -14.30
C SER A 268 10.78 -29.40 -15.03
N ASN A 269 10.09 -28.58 -15.81
CA ASN A 269 8.95 -29.02 -16.63
C ASN A 269 9.37 -29.93 -17.78
N LEU A 270 10.50 -29.66 -18.42
CA LEU A 270 11.04 -30.51 -19.48
C LEU A 270 11.37 -31.90 -18.93
N LEU A 271 12.06 -31.96 -17.79
CA LEU A 271 12.35 -33.19 -17.08
C LEU A 271 11.05 -33.88 -16.68
N LEU A 272 10.11 -33.18 -16.05
CA LEU A 272 8.82 -33.75 -15.63
C LEU A 272 8.06 -34.38 -16.80
N ARG A 273 8.03 -33.73 -17.97
CA ARG A 273 7.39 -34.26 -19.19
C ARG A 273 8.10 -35.50 -19.72
N ILE A 274 9.43 -35.53 -19.65
CA ILE A 274 10.20 -36.71 -20.03
C ILE A 274 9.91 -37.85 -19.04
N TYR A 275 9.96 -37.60 -17.74
CA TYR A 275 9.89 -38.62 -16.70
C TYR A 275 8.48 -39.17 -16.43
N ASN A 276 7.46 -38.31 -16.33
CA ASN A 276 6.16 -38.72 -15.80
C ASN A 276 5.20 -39.26 -16.86
N ASP A 277 5.16 -38.69 -18.06
CA ASP A 277 4.11 -39.06 -19.02
C ASP A 277 4.46 -40.32 -19.82
N ILE A 278 5.75 -40.65 -19.95
CA ILE A 278 6.24 -41.61 -20.95
C ILE A 278 7.01 -42.79 -20.34
N PHE A 279 7.70 -42.63 -19.20
CA PHE A 279 8.65 -43.66 -18.71
C PHE A 279 8.27 -44.33 -17.38
N LEU A 280 7.04 -44.11 -16.87
CA LEU A 280 6.46 -44.84 -15.73
C LEU A 280 7.35 -44.86 -14.49
N TRP A 281 8.02 -43.73 -14.29
CA TRP A 281 8.99 -43.56 -13.23
C TRP A 281 8.37 -43.85 -11.84
N ASN A 282 7.14 -43.38 -11.62
CA ASN A 282 6.43 -43.48 -10.34
C ASN A 282 5.99 -44.91 -9.99
N ASP A 283 5.80 -45.77 -10.98
CA ASP A 283 5.32 -47.14 -10.77
C ASP A 283 6.46 -48.11 -10.38
N ILE A 284 7.72 -47.73 -10.62
CA ILE A 284 8.88 -48.58 -10.35
C ILE A 284 9.62 -48.02 -9.11
N PRO A 285 9.76 -48.77 -8.01
CA PRO A 285 10.39 -48.26 -6.79
C PRO A 285 11.92 -48.14 -6.90
N GLY A 286 12.56 -47.72 -5.80
CA GLY A 286 14.00 -47.85 -5.57
C GLY A 286 14.87 -46.64 -5.89
N ASP A 287 14.28 -45.46 -6.07
CA ASP A 287 15.01 -44.19 -6.11
C ASP A 287 14.87 -43.47 -4.77
N LEU A 288 15.95 -42.82 -4.30
CA LEU A 288 16.01 -42.14 -3.01
C LEU A 288 15.69 -40.64 -3.08
N HIS A 289 15.72 -40.02 -4.26
CA HIS A 289 15.50 -38.59 -4.47
C HIS A 289 14.06 -38.23 -4.81
N PHE A 290 13.32 -39.12 -5.47
CA PHE A 290 11.96 -38.84 -5.89
C PHE A 290 10.96 -39.57 -4.99
N ASP A 291 10.33 -38.82 -4.07
CA ASP A 291 9.22 -39.35 -3.25
C ASP A 291 7.96 -39.50 -4.13
N THR A 292 7.72 -40.72 -4.61
CA THR A 292 6.61 -41.08 -5.51
C THR A 292 5.25 -41.20 -4.81
N THR A 293 5.16 -40.87 -3.51
CA THR A 293 3.94 -41.06 -2.70
C THR A 293 3.05 -39.82 -2.60
N LYS A 294 3.46 -38.67 -3.16
CA LYS A 294 2.74 -37.39 -3.03
C LYS A 294 1.92 -37.03 -4.28
N SER A 295 1.04 -36.02 -4.17
CA SER A 295 0.09 -35.63 -5.22
C SER A 295 0.77 -34.94 -6.41
N LYS A 296 0.14 -34.96 -7.62
CA LYS A 296 0.65 -34.29 -8.84
C LYS A 296 1.07 -32.82 -8.62
N GLN A 297 0.43 -32.10 -7.70
CA GLN A 297 0.72 -30.70 -7.38
C GLN A 297 1.93 -30.52 -6.43
N ASP A 298 2.31 -31.53 -5.66
CA ASP A 298 3.46 -31.48 -4.75
C ASP A 298 4.79 -31.76 -5.44
N TYR A 299 4.80 -32.47 -6.58
CA TYR A 299 6.04 -32.81 -7.31
C TYR A 299 6.76 -31.59 -7.90
N LEU A 300 6.02 -30.60 -8.39
CA LEU A 300 6.62 -29.34 -8.87
C LEU A 300 7.19 -28.50 -7.73
N VAL A 301 6.75 -28.76 -6.50
CA VAL A 301 7.16 -28.04 -5.28
C VAL A 301 8.34 -28.74 -4.58
N LYS A 302 8.61 -30.02 -4.88
CA LYS A 302 9.62 -30.85 -4.22
C LYS A 302 10.42 -31.74 -5.18
N LEU A 303 10.64 -31.28 -6.42
CA LEU A 303 11.72 -31.86 -7.23
C LEU A 303 13.04 -31.35 -6.65
N THR A 304 13.42 -31.80 -5.46
CA THR A 304 14.70 -31.49 -4.84
C THR A 304 15.74 -32.34 -5.54
N MET A 305 16.06 -32.00 -6.79
CA MET A 305 17.31 -32.48 -7.42
C MET A 305 18.43 -31.76 -6.67
N PRO A 306 19.22 -32.45 -5.83
CA PRO A 306 20.37 -31.83 -5.22
C PRO A 306 21.26 -31.34 -6.35
N GLY A 307 21.68 -30.09 -6.24
CA GLY A 307 22.55 -29.49 -7.23
C GLY A 307 21.87 -28.81 -8.41
N PHE A 308 20.61 -28.40 -8.27
CA PHE A 308 20.01 -27.40 -9.15
C PHE A 308 19.66 -26.13 -8.37
N TYR A 309 20.69 -25.50 -7.79
CA TYR A 309 20.55 -24.32 -6.94
C TYR A 309 20.93 -23.01 -7.67
N THR A 310 20.24 -21.92 -7.32
CA THR A 310 20.61 -20.54 -7.69
C THR A 310 21.10 -19.80 -6.45
N ARG A 311 22.07 -18.89 -6.60
CA ARG A 311 22.53 -18.02 -5.50
C ARG A 311 21.86 -16.66 -5.61
N GLU A 312 21.00 -16.30 -4.65
CA GLU A 312 20.50 -14.93 -4.51
C GLU A 312 21.32 -14.18 -3.46
N LEU A 313 21.84 -13.01 -3.84
CA LEU A 313 22.42 -12.06 -2.87
C LEU A 313 21.35 -11.08 -2.42
N TYR A 314 21.06 -11.06 -1.12
CA TYR A 314 20.27 -9.99 -0.52
C TYR A 314 21.21 -8.88 -0.02
N LYS A 315 20.87 -7.63 -0.33
CA LYS A 315 21.46 -6.46 0.31
C LYS A 315 20.99 -6.43 1.76
N GLN A 316 21.89 -6.64 2.71
CA GLN A 316 21.58 -6.43 4.11
C GLN A 316 21.64 -4.92 4.35
N SER A 317 20.50 -4.28 4.65
CA SER A 317 20.52 -2.88 5.08
C SER A 317 21.51 -2.75 6.25
N PRO A 318 22.38 -1.73 6.26
CA PRO A 318 23.30 -1.52 7.36
C PRO A 318 22.51 -1.52 8.67
N LYS A 319 23.01 -2.21 9.71
CA LYS A 319 22.43 -2.17 11.06
C LYS A 319 22.13 -0.70 11.39
N GLU A 320 20.90 -0.43 11.83
CA GLU A 320 20.45 0.91 12.24
C GLU A 320 21.58 1.57 13.03
N LYS A 321 22.13 2.65 12.47
CA LYS A 321 23.09 3.48 13.18
C LYS A 321 22.25 4.30 14.15
N THR A 322 21.99 3.75 15.34
CA THR A 322 21.21 4.43 16.37
C THR A 322 21.90 5.75 16.71
N LEU A 323 21.16 6.85 16.54
CA LEU A 323 21.58 8.18 16.99
C LEU A 323 22.02 8.09 18.45
N ASN A 324 23.16 8.69 18.79
CA ASN A 324 23.48 8.86 20.20
C ASN A 324 22.50 9.88 20.83
N ALA A 325 22.40 9.90 22.16
CA ALA A 325 21.44 10.75 22.87
C ALA A 325 21.59 12.25 22.52
N GLU A 326 22.83 12.73 22.40
CA GLU A 326 23.14 14.12 22.02
C GLU A 326 22.59 14.46 20.63
N GLN A 327 22.83 13.59 19.64
CA GLN A 327 22.34 13.79 18.28
C GLN A 327 20.80 13.73 18.22
N ALA A 328 20.17 12.82 18.94
CA ALA A 328 18.71 12.71 19.02
C ALA A 328 18.09 13.99 19.62
N GLU A 329 18.70 14.55 20.65
CA GLU A 329 18.29 15.83 21.24
C GLU A 329 18.43 16.99 20.24
N MET A 330 19.55 17.06 19.51
CA MET A 330 19.76 18.08 18.48
C MET A 330 18.70 18.00 17.37
N PHE A 331 18.38 16.81 16.88
CA PHE A 331 17.31 16.61 15.90
C PHE A 331 15.94 17.07 16.43
N SER A 332 15.64 16.76 17.69
CA SER A 332 14.42 17.21 18.35
C SER A 332 14.34 18.74 18.40
N ASN A 333 15.44 19.40 18.78
CA ASN A 333 15.53 20.87 18.85
C ASN A 333 15.39 21.52 17.46
N ILE A 334 16.09 20.98 16.46
CA ILE A 334 16.00 21.41 15.07
C ILE A 334 14.55 21.32 14.56
N ASN A 335 13.88 20.17 14.76
CA ASN A 335 12.50 19.97 14.35
C ASN A 335 11.52 20.88 15.09
N LYS A 336 11.76 21.15 16.38
CA LYS A 336 10.95 22.09 17.16
C LYS A 336 11.08 23.52 16.62
N LEU A 337 12.30 23.97 16.31
CA LEU A 337 12.54 25.28 15.70
C LEU A 337 11.90 25.37 14.31
N LEU A 338 12.04 24.35 13.47
CA LEU A 338 11.43 24.35 12.13
C LEU A 338 9.92 24.49 12.20
N LYS A 339 9.27 23.76 13.11
CA LYS A 339 7.83 23.91 13.36
C LYS A 339 7.48 25.31 13.86
N SER A 340 8.28 25.88 14.77
CA SER A 340 8.11 27.27 15.25
C SER A 340 8.11 28.24 14.06
N VAL A 341 9.15 28.21 13.24
CA VAL A 341 9.30 29.14 12.11
C VAL A 341 8.23 28.89 11.02
N GLN A 342 7.92 27.63 10.69
CA GLN A 342 6.87 27.30 9.73
C GLN A 342 5.49 27.76 10.19
N SER A 343 5.18 27.64 11.48
CA SER A 343 3.88 28.07 12.03
C SER A 343 3.64 29.57 11.94
N VAL A 344 4.72 30.34 11.82
CA VAL A 344 4.69 31.80 11.69
C VAL A 344 4.56 32.20 10.21
N ILE A 345 5.14 31.42 9.30
CA ILE A 345 5.05 31.60 7.84
C ILE A 345 3.77 30.91 7.31
N ILE A 346 2.60 31.49 7.60
CA ILE A 346 1.30 30.95 7.17
C ILE A 346 0.94 31.45 5.75
N GLU A 347 0.82 30.51 4.81
CA GLU A 347 0.54 30.78 3.38
C GLU A 347 -0.72 31.66 3.13
N PRO A 348 -1.86 31.46 3.83
CA PRO A 348 -2.99 32.39 3.78
C PRO A 348 -2.67 33.86 4.12
N LYS A 349 -1.81 34.12 5.12
CA LYS A 349 -1.42 35.49 5.51
C LYS A 349 -0.51 36.11 4.47
N LEU A 350 0.44 35.32 3.96
CA LEU A 350 1.33 35.71 2.86
C LEU A 350 0.53 36.09 1.60
N ASN A 351 -0.48 35.30 1.21
CA ASN A 351 -1.31 35.57 0.03
C ASN A 351 -2.15 36.85 0.12
N LYS A 352 -2.50 37.29 1.33
CA LYS A 352 -3.13 38.61 1.52
C LYS A 352 -2.11 39.74 1.33
N CYS A 353 -0.90 39.56 1.85
CA CYS A 353 0.17 40.56 1.79
C CYS A 353 0.67 40.82 0.36
N SER A 354 0.65 39.82 -0.53
CA SER A 354 1.03 40.02 -1.94
C SER A 354 0.15 41.04 -2.68
N LYS A 355 -1.03 41.37 -2.13
CA LYS A 355 -1.96 42.36 -2.69
C LYS A 355 -1.77 43.77 -2.13
N ILE A 356 -0.88 43.95 -1.15
CA ILE A 356 -0.66 45.22 -0.46
C ILE A 356 0.77 45.68 -0.76
N GLU A 357 0.90 46.78 -1.50
CA GLU A 357 2.19 47.32 -1.94
C GLU A 357 3.12 47.63 -0.75
N ALA A 358 2.57 48.18 0.35
CA ALA A 358 3.32 48.47 1.58
C ALA A 358 3.86 47.23 2.31
N ALA A 359 3.27 46.04 2.11
CA ALA A 359 3.72 44.78 2.71
C ALA A 359 4.67 43.97 1.80
N SER A 360 4.88 44.42 0.56
CA SER A 360 5.55 43.65 -0.50
C SER A 360 7.03 43.34 -0.21
N GLN A 361 7.77 44.23 0.44
CA GLN A 361 9.19 44.02 0.79
C GLN A 361 9.37 42.94 1.87
N ASN A 362 8.55 42.99 2.92
CA ASN A 362 8.55 41.97 3.97
C ASN A 362 8.05 40.63 3.41
N TYR A 363 7.04 40.65 2.55
CA TYR A 363 6.55 39.46 1.85
C TYR A 363 7.65 38.77 1.04
N SER A 364 8.39 39.50 0.20
CA SER A 364 9.48 38.93 -0.62
C SER A 364 10.56 38.27 0.25
N SER A 365 10.94 38.92 1.35
CA SER A 365 11.90 38.38 2.31
C SER A 365 11.39 37.09 2.97
N LEU A 366 10.13 37.07 3.42
CA LEU A 366 9.51 35.90 4.04
C LEU A 366 9.36 34.72 3.07
N VAL A 367 9.04 34.97 1.79
CA VAL A 367 9.02 33.91 0.75
C VAL A 367 10.41 33.29 0.57
N LYS A 368 11.47 34.10 0.52
CA LYS A 368 12.84 33.59 0.44
C LYS A 368 13.22 32.73 1.66
N TYR A 369 12.82 33.14 2.87
CA TYR A 369 13.03 32.35 4.08
C TYR A 369 12.22 31.05 4.07
N ARG A 370 10.96 31.08 3.62
CA ARG A 370 10.12 29.88 3.45
C ARG A 370 10.81 28.84 2.57
N ASP A 371 11.29 29.27 1.40
CA ASP A 371 11.93 28.35 0.45
C ASP A 371 13.25 27.80 1.00
N THR A 372 14.00 28.63 1.74
CA THR A 372 15.22 28.20 2.44
C THR A 372 14.89 27.16 3.54
N ILE A 373 13.83 27.37 4.32
CA ILE A 373 13.37 26.45 5.37
C ILE A 373 12.93 25.11 4.77
N ALA A 374 12.22 25.13 3.63
CA ALA A 374 11.82 23.91 2.93
C ALA A 374 13.05 23.09 2.50
N GLN A 375 14.06 23.73 1.91
CA GLN A 375 15.32 23.07 1.55
C GLN A 375 16.06 22.50 2.77
N VAL A 376 16.06 23.21 3.90
CA VAL A 376 16.67 22.73 5.15
C VAL A 376 15.90 21.52 5.69
N GLN A 377 14.56 21.55 5.65
CA GLN A 377 13.72 20.43 6.07
C GLN A 377 13.98 19.17 5.23
N ASP A 378 14.10 19.31 3.91
CA ASP A 378 14.41 18.17 3.03
C ASP A 378 15.76 17.54 3.36
N LYS A 379 16.77 18.37 3.66
CA LYS A 379 18.09 17.91 4.11
C LYS A 379 18.03 17.16 5.44
N ILE A 380 17.23 17.65 6.40
CA ILE A 380 17.05 17.00 7.70
C ILE A 380 16.29 15.67 7.55
N ASN A 381 15.26 15.63 6.69
CA ASN A 381 14.52 14.40 6.41
C ASN A 381 15.42 13.34 5.77
N ALA A 382 16.30 13.74 4.86
CA ALA A 382 17.28 12.84 4.25
C ALA A 382 18.28 12.31 5.29
N LEU A 383 18.73 13.19 6.19
CA LEU A 383 19.62 12.85 7.30
C LEU A 383 18.94 11.85 8.25
N GLU A 384 17.68 12.08 8.62
CA GLU A 384 16.90 11.18 9.49
C GLU A 384 16.71 9.80 8.85
N LYS A 385 16.38 9.75 7.54
CA LYS A 385 16.29 8.49 6.78
C LYS A 385 17.60 7.71 6.77
N TYR A 386 18.74 8.40 6.70
CA TYR A 386 20.06 7.76 6.73
C TYR A 386 20.30 7.08 8.08
N TYR A 387 20.04 7.75 9.20
CA TYR A 387 20.19 7.15 10.53
C TYR A 387 19.23 6.00 10.80
N LYS A 388 18.01 6.08 10.25
CA LYS A 388 17.04 4.98 10.30
C LYS A 388 17.40 3.80 9.38
N GLY A 389 18.54 3.84 8.69
CA GLY A 389 18.96 2.78 7.76
C GLY A 389 18.08 2.66 6.51
N VAL A 390 17.26 3.68 6.22
CA VAL A 390 16.31 3.71 5.10
C VAL A 390 16.97 4.23 3.82
N SER A 391 18.05 5.03 3.93
CA SER A 391 18.79 5.56 2.79
C SER A 391 20.30 5.24 2.85
N SER A 392 20.95 5.27 1.68
CA SER A 392 22.38 4.96 1.55
C SER A 392 23.26 6.15 1.92
N PHE A 393 24.53 5.90 2.27
CA PHE A 393 25.52 6.96 2.47
C PHE A 393 25.74 7.80 1.20
N SER A 394 25.62 7.20 0.01
CA SER A 394 25.69 7.93 -1.27
C SER A 394 24.51 8.91 -1.42
N SER A 395 23.30 8.51 -1.03
CA SER A 395 22.13 9.38 -1.01
C SER A 395 22.27 10.51 0.02
N PHE A 396 22.90 10.24 1.16
CA PHE A 396 23.29 11.26 2.12
C PHE A 396 24.32 12.23 1.50
N GLN A 397 25.39 11.72 0.88
CA GLN A 397 26.40 12.55 0.22
C GLN A 397 25.80 13.42 -0.88
N GLU A 398 24.90 12.90 -1.71
CA GLU A 398 24.24 13.66 -2.78
C GLU A 398 23.46 14.88 -2.27
N VAL A 399 22.78 14.74 -1.13
CA VAL A 399 22.04 15.83 -0.49
C VAL A 399 22.96 16.93 0.05
N PHE A 400 24.21 16.57 0.39
CA PHE A 400 25.20 17.48 0.98
C PHE A 400 26.39 17.81 0.06
N SER A 401 26.46 17.24 -1.15
CA SER A 401 27.60 17.34 -2.07
C SER A 401 27.65 18.64 -2.87
N ASN A 402 26.54 19.38 -2.93
CA ASN A 402 26.49 20.69 -3.59
C ASN A 402 27.12 21.83 -2.77
N THR A 403 27.73 21.51 -1.63
CA THR A 403 28.37 22.47 -0.74
C THR A 403 29.78 21.98 -0.40
N GLU A 404 30.79 22.56 -1.06
CA GLU A 404 32.19 22.18 -0.93
C GLU A 404 32.69 22.24 0.53
N PHE A 405 32.10 23.11 1.34
CA PHE A 405 32.39 23.22 2.77
C PHE A 405 32.01 21.97 3.59
N LEU A 406 31.04 21.15 3.16
CA LEU A 406 30.56 19.98 3.91
C LEU A 406 31.40 18.72 3.71
N LYS A 407 32.35 18.70 2.76
CA LYS A 407 33.13 17.50 2.44
C LYS A 407 34.05 17.03 3.58
N ASN A 408 34.41 17.93 4.50
CA ASN A 408 35.40 17.66 5.57
C ASN A 408 34.85 17.93 6.99
N ILE A 409 33.54 18.06 7.16
CA ILE A 409 32.92 18.44 8.43
C ILE A 409 32.37 17.19 9.15
N SER A 410 32.55 17.12 10.47
CA SER A 410 32.01 16.02 11.25
C SER A 410 30.48 16.05 11.28
N GLU A 411 29.85 14.90 11.42
CA GLU A 411 28.38 14.74 11.48
C GLU A 411 27.73 15.66 12.55
N LYS A 412 28.41 15.82 13.69
CA LYS A 412 28.02 16.71 14.79
C LYS A 412 28.08 18.19 14.40
N ASP A 413 29.12 18.57 13.68
CA ASP A 413 29.30 19.96 13.24
C ASP A 413 28.28 20.35 12.16
N ILE A 414 27.81 19.40 11.35
CA ILE A 414 26.68 19.61 10.42
C ILE A 414 25.40 19.93 11.20
N LEU A 415 25.07 19.14 12.22
CA LEU A 415 23.89 19.38 13.05
C LEU A 415 23.98 20.72 13.79
N ASN A 416 25.16 21.06 14.33
CA ASN A 416 25.40 22.36 14.98
C ASN A 416 25.24 23.53 14.00
N TYR A 417 25.78 23.39 12.79
CA TYR A 417 25.63 24.39 11.74
C TYR A 417 24.16 24.61 11.37
N ILE A 418 23.40 23.52 11.17
CA ILE A 418 21.96 23.58 10.88
C ILE A 418 21.20 24.26 12.02
N LEU A 419 21.47 23.87 13.28
CA LEU A 419 20.84 24.47 14.45
C LEU A 419 21.11 25.98 14.53
N ASN A 420 22.36 26.42 14.33
CA ASN A 420 22.73 27.82 14.34
C ASN A 420 22.10 28.60 13.18
N MET A 421 22.02 28.01 11.99
CA MET A 421 21.35 28.59 10.84
C MET A 421 19.86 28.81 11.12
N ILE A 422 19.14 27.79 11.59
CA ILE A 422 17.70 27.90 11.86
C ILE A 422 17.43 28.88 13.00
N THR A 423 18.27 28.88 14.04
CA THR A 423 18.19 29.87 15.13
C THR A 423 18.36 31.30 14.61
N SER A 424 19.26 31.51 13.65
CA SER A 424 19.46 32.83 13.03
C SER A 424 18.27 33.23 12.16
N ILE A 425 17.70 32.27 11.41
CA ILE A 425 16.47 32.49 10.63
C ILE A 425 15.30 32.86 11.54
N GLU A 426 15.10 32.13 12.65
CA GLU A 426 14.02 32.39 13.61
C GLU A 426 14.10 33.82 14.16
N LYS A 427 15.30 34.26 14.55
CA LYS A 427 15.54 35.64 15.04
C LYS A 427 15.18 36.72 14.02
N ILE A 428 15.22 36.42 12.71
CA ILE A 428 14.89 37.36 11.64
C ILE A 428 13.40 37.27 11.25
N VAL A 429 12.87 36.05 11.11
CA VAL A 429 11.50 35.79 10.63
C VAL A 429 10.46 36.26 11.66
N LEU A 430 10.73 36.08 12.96
CA LEU A 430 9.78 36.45 14.01
C LEU A 430 9.47 37.97 14.03
N PRO A 431 10.46 38.88 14.08
CA PRO A 431 10.20 40.32 13.94
C PRO A 431 9.53 40.70 12.62
N LEU A 432 10.03 40.19 11.48
CA LEU A 432 9.46 40.50 10.16
C LEU A 432 7.98 40.13 10.05
N THR A 433 7.59 38.99 10.63
CA THR A 433 6.19 38.56 10.61
C THR A 433 5.32 39.45 11.50
N LYS A 434 5.81 39.87 12.67
CA LYS A 434 5.09 40.82 13.52
C LYS A 434 4.89 42.16 12.83
N ASP A 435 5.93 42.68 12.18
CA ASP A 435 5.84 43.95 11.43
C ASP A 435 4.86 43.83 10.26
N MET A 436 4.90 42.72 9.53
CA MET A 436 3.95 42.43 8.46
C MET A 436 2.50 42.31 8.96
N GLU A 437 2.27 41.60 10.08
CA GLU A 437 0.94 41.49 10.69
C GLU A 437 0.40 42.86 11.10
N LYS A 438 1.26 43.71 11.67
CA LYS A 438 0.89 45.08 12.00
C LYS A 438 0.45 45.85 10.75
N THR A 439 1.26 45.85 9.69
CA THR A 439 0.93 46.54 8.42
C THR A 439 -0.36 46.00 7.79
N LEU A 440 -0.57 44.68 7.84
CA LEU A 440 -1.79 44.06 7.33
C LEU A 440 -3.02 44.48 8.14
N ASN A 441 -2.91 44.46 9.47
CA ASN A 441 -3.99 44.90 10.36
C ASN A 441 -4.30 46.38 10.17
N ASP A 442 -3.28 47.23 9.97
CA ASP A 442 -3.45 48.65 9.65
C ASP A 442 -4.27 48.82 8.36
N PHE A 443 -3.89 48.11 7.29
CA PHE A 443 -4.59 48.18 6.01
C PHE A 443 -6.02 47.62 6.08
N GLU A 444 -6.22 46.46 6.70
CA GLU A 444 -7.56 45.85 6.85
C GLU A 444 -8.45 46.72 7.74
N TYR A 445 -7.89 47.33 8.78
CA TYR A 445 -8.61 48.28 9.63
C TYR A 445 -9.14 49.45 8.82
N ASP A 446 -8.30 50.12 8.03
CA ASP A 446 -8.69 51.27 7.20
C ASP A 446 -9.76 50.88 6.17
N PHE A 447 -9.62 49.70 5.56
CA PHE A 447 -10.61 49.14 4.64
C PHE A 447 -11.97 48.97 5.32
N TRP A 448 -12.03 48.28 6.46
CA TRP A 448 -13.28 48.01 7.18
C TRP A 448 -13.91 49.27 7.76
N LEU A 449 -13.09 50.23 8.18
CA LEU A 449 -13.57 51.53 8.64
C LEU A 449 -14.27 52.29 7.49
N ASN A 450 -13.66 52.32 6.31
CA ASN A 450 -14.24 52.93 5.11
C ASN A 450 -15.51 52.21 4.63
N GLU A 451 -15.51 50.88 4.67
CA GLU A 451 -16.68 50.07 4.30
C GLU A 451 -17.85 50.31 5.27
N GLY A 452 -17.56 50.41 6.58
CA GLY A 452 -18.54 50.76 7.60
C GLY A 452 -19.12 52.15 7.38
N ASN A 453 -18.26 53.14 7.10
CA ASN A 453 -18.68 54.50 6.80
C ASN A 453 -19.55 54.57 5.53
N THR A 454 -19.18 53.83 4.48
CA THR A 454 -19.92 53.74 3.22
C THR A 454 -21.29 53.08 3.43
N SER A 455 -21.33 51.94 4.13
CA SER A 455 -22.57 51.24 4.46
C SER A 455 -23.50 52.11 5.32
N MET A 456 -22.93 52.87 6.26
CA MET A 456 -23.69 53.82 7.07
C MET A 456 -24.31 54.95 6.22
N ALA A 457 -23.56 55.50 5.27
CA ALA A 457 -24.06 56.52 4.33
C ALA A 457 -25.19 55.97 3.43
N GLN A 458 -25.09 54.70 3.04
CA GLN A 458 -26.14 53.98 2.30
C GLN A 458 -27.32 53.53 3.17
N LYS A 459 -27.29 53.82 4.49
CA LYS A 459 -28.27 53.37 5.49
C LYS A 459 -28.39 51.84 5.61
N ASN A 460 -27.37 51.10 5.17
CA ASN A 460 -27.27 49.66 5.38
C ASN A 460 -26.62 49.39 6.75
N TYR A 461 -27.39 49.59 7.82
CA TYR A 461 -26.90 49.52 9.19
C TYR A 461 -26.37 48.14 9.61
N PRO A 462 -26.96 46.99 9.20
CA PRO A 462 -26.40 45.68 9.52
C PRO A 462 -25.00 45.46 8.90
N ALA A 463 -24.80 45.89 7.65
CA ALA A 463 -23.49 45.81 7.00
C ALA A 463 -22.48 46.75 7.68
N ALA A 464 -22.90 47.98 8.01
CA ALA A 464 -22.06 48.93 8.74
C ALA A 464 -21.63 48.40 10.10
N MET A 465 -22.55 47.81 10.87
CA MET A 465 -22.27 47.21 12.18
C MET A 465 -21.19 46.14 12.07
N LYS A 466 -21.36 45.19 11.14
CA LYS A 466 -20.40 44.12 10.91
C LYS A 466 -19.02 44.64 10.52
N ALA A 467 -18.96 45.66 9.66
CA ALA A 467 -17.70 46.28 9.24
C ALA A 467 -16.98 46.95 10.42
N PHE A 468 -17.67 47.75 11.24
CA PHE A 468 -17.05 48.38 12.42
C PHE A 468 -16.68 47.38 13.52
N GLU A 469 -17.46 46.31 13.71
CA GLU A 469 -17.07 45.22 14.62
C GLU A 469 -15.78 44.56 14.16
N THR A 470 -15.62 44.35 12.86
CA THR A 470 -14.38 43.81 12.29
C THR A 470 -13.22 44.78 12.47
N ALA A 471 -13.40 46.08 12.21
CA ALA A 471 -12.38 47.10 12.46
C ALA A 471 -11.97 47.16 13.96
N LYS A 472 -12.93 47.07 14.87
CA LYS A 472 -12.67 47.02 16.32
C LYS A 472 -11.86 45.79 16.73
N ILE A 473 -12.12 44.63 16.12
CA ILE A 473 -11.34 43.41 16.40
C ILE A 473 -9.89 43.57 15.95
N LEU A 474 -9.65 44.26 14.82
CA LEU A 474 -8.31 44.50 14.28
C LEU A 474 -7.50 45.50 15.12
N LYS A 475 -8.15 46.55 15.64
CA LYS A 475 -7.55 47.57 16.52
C LYS A 475 -8.49 47.95 17.68
N PRO A 476 -8.47 47.20 18.79
CA PRO A 476 -9.42 47.41 19.89
C PRO A 476 -9.24 48.73 20.66
N GLU A 477 -8.07 49.35 20.57
CA GLU A 477 -7.74 50.63 21.18
C GLU A 477 -8.36 51.84 20.47
N GLU A 478 -8.69 51.71 19.18
CA GLU A 478 -9.23 52.80 18.37
C GLU A 478 -10.66 53.18 18.79
N GLN A 479 -10.88 54.46 19.04
CA GLN A 479 -12.18 54.94 19.54
C GLN A 479 -13.24 55.10 18.45
N GLU A 480 -12.81 55.24 17.20
CA GLU A 480 -13.74 55.53 16.10
C GLU A 480 -14.74 54.38 15.85
N PRO A 481 -14.32 53.10 15.65
CA PRO A 481 -15.27 52.01 15.47
C PRO A 481 -16.20 51.84 16.68
N ILE A 482 -15.69 52.01 17.89
CA ILE A 482 -16.47 51.91 19.15
C ILE A 482 -17.58 52.96 19.16
N THR A 483 -17.25 54.19 18.77
CA THR A 483 -18.20 55.30 18.73
C THR A 483 -19.28 55.05 17.66
N LYS A 484 -18.88 54.57 16.47
CA LYS A 484 -19.79 54.24 15.37
C LYS A 484 -20.74 53.08 15.72
N ILE A 485 -20.25 52.04 16.38
CA ILE A 485 -21.07 50.93 16.88
C ILE A 485 -22.13 51.44 17.86
N LYS A 486 -21.73 52.26 18.86
CA LYS A 486 -22.68 52.85 19.82
C LYS A 486 -23.74 53.70 19.12
N GLU A 487 -23.35 54.48 18.11
CA GLU A 487 -24.29 55.26 17.31
C GLU A 487 -25.31 54.38 16.59
N LEU A 488 -24.86 53.30 15.93
CA LEU A 488 -25.71 52.35 15.23
C LEU A 488 -26.66 51.62 16.19
N THR A 489 -26.16 51.12 17.31
CA THR A 489 -27.00 50.48 18.34
C THR A 489 -28.08 51.43 18.85
N ARG A 490 -27.74 52.71 19.09
CA ARG A 490 -28.73 53.71 19.50
C ARG A 490 -29.80 53.92 18.43
N ARG A 491 -29.42 53.99 17.16
CA ARG A 491 -30.38 54.14 16.03
C ARG A 491 -31.32 52.93 15.92
N GLU A 492 -30.79 51.72 16.02
CA GLU A 492 -31.60 50.49 16.00
C GLU A 492 -32.59 50.44 17.17
N ALA A 493 -32.14 50.83 18.36
CA ALA A 493 -32.96 50.82 19.56
C ALA A 493 -34.08 51.88 19.50
N LEU A 494 -33.79 53.07 18.94
CA LEU A 494 -34.80 54.09 18.63
C LEU A 494 -35.83 53.59 17.61
N LYS A 495 -35.39 52.90 16.54
CA LYS A 495 -36.30 52.31 15.55
C LYS A 495 -37.21 51.25 16.19
N GLY A 496 -36.67 50.38 17.03
CA GLY A 496 -37.47 49.39 17.76
C GLY A 496 -38.49 50.02 18.70
N ALA A 497 -38.11 51.12 19.37
CA ALA A 497 -39.05 51.89 20.20
C ALA A 497 -40.17 52.51 19.36
N GLU A 498 -39.86 53.01 18.17
CA GLU A 498 -40.82 53.60 17.24
C GLU A 498 -41.77 52.54 16.65
N ASP A 499 -41.25 51.38 16.24
CA ASP A 499 -42.06 50.24 15.78
C ASP A 499 -43.02 49.75 16.88
N GLN A 500 -42.55 49.66 18.13
CA GLN A 500 -43.40 49.29 19.25
C GLN A 500 -44.43 50.37 19.59
N ARG A 501 -44.06 51.65 19.49
CA ARG A 501 -45.00 52.78 19.62
C ARG A 501 -46.10 52.69 18.56
N MET A 502 -45.77 52.36 17.32
CA MET A 502 -46.75 52.19 16.24
C MET A 502 -47.72 51.04 16.53
N LYS A 503 -47.24 49.92 17.11
CA LYS A 503 -48.11 48.84 17.58
C LYS A 503 -49.03 49.30 18.72
N ASN A 504 -48.50 50.04 19.69
CA ASN A 504 -49.29 50.61 20.77
C ASN A 504 -50.37 51.57 20.23
N PHE A 505 -50.04 52.38 19.24
CA PHE A 505 -51.01 53.26 18.58
C PHE A 505 -52.13 52.47 17.89
N SER A 506 -51.79 51.37 17.21
CA SER A 506 -52.77 50.45 16.62
C SER A 506 -53.71 49.87 17.69
N TYR A 507 -53.16 49.37 18.81
CA TYR A 507 -53.94 48.86 19.94
C TYR A 507 -54.90 49.93 20.51
N LEU A 508 -54.38 51.12 20.78
CA LEU A 508 -55.14 52.24 21.32
C LEU A 508 -56.28 52.65 20.39
N SER A 509 -56.04 52.70 19.08
CA SER A 509 -57.06 53.05 18.09
C SER A 509 -58.24 52.07 18.07
N GLU A 510 -57.99 50.79 18.34
CA GLU A 510 -59.02 49.77 18.42
C GLU A 510 -59.82 49.87 19.74
N HIS A 511 -59.11 50.02 20.86
CA HIS A 511 -59.73 49.95 22.19
C HIS A 511 -60.44 51.26 22.59
N PHE A 512 -59.96 52.41 22.11
CA PHE A 512 -60.65 53.67 22.31
C PHE A 512 -62.06 53.70 21.70
N ARG A 513 -62.32 52.92 20.64
CA ARG A 513 -63.66 52.83 20.04
C ARG A 513 -64.65 52.04 20.89
N LYS A 514 -64.17 51.19 21.80
CA LYS A 514 -65.00 50.32 22.65
C LYS A 514 -65.50 51.04 23.91
N ILE A 515 -64.89 52.16 24.29
CA ILE A 515 -65.31 52.96 25.45
C ILE A 515 -66.55 53.79 25.06
N PRO A 516 -67.72 53.60 25.70
CA PRO A 516 -68.96 54.29 25.33
C PRO A 516 -68.86 55.81 25.50
N VAL A 517 -69.30 56.58 24.50
CA VAL A 517 -69.16 58.05 24.46
C VAL A 517 -70.37 58.79 25.09
N ASN A 518 -71.46 58.09 25.41
CA ASN A 518 -72.73 58.74 25.70
C ASN A 518 -73.29 58.35 27.08
N TYR A 519 -72.77 58.99 28.12
CA TYR A 519 -73.37 58.94 29.47
C TYR A 519 -74.30 60.14 29.65
N LYS A 520 -75.58 59.87 29.95
CA LYS A 520 -76.57 60.93 30.16
C LYS A 520 -76.30 61.64 31.49
N SER A 521 -76.60 62.94 31.54
CA SER A 521 -76.53 63.77 32.74
C SER A 521 -77.34 63.15 33.88
N GLY A 522 -76.66 62.47 34.82
CA GLY A 522 -77.26 61.81 35.98
C GLY A 522 -76.67 60.43 36.30
N GLU A 523 -75.89 59.84 35.40
CA GLU A 523 -75.31 58.51 35.60
C GLU A 523 -74.07 58.55 36.51
N ILE A 524 -73.95 57.52 37.36
CA ILE A 524 -72.90 57.39 38.39
C ILE A 524 -71.50 57.50 37.80
N LYS A 525 -71.28 57.21 36.50
CA LYS A 525 -69.94 57.14 35.88
C LYS A 525 -69.46 58.41 35.14
N LYS A 526 -70.13 59.55 35.35
CA LYS A 526 -69.87 60.80 34.61
C LYS A 526 -68.50 61.41 34.92
N HIS A 527 -68.07 61.45 36.17
CA HIS A 527 -66.79 62.09 36.52
C HIS A 527 -65.59 61.22 36.13
N LEU A 528 -65.71 59.90 36.18
CA LEU A 528 -64.73 58.95 35.67
C LEU A 528 -64.51 59.12 34.17
N TYR A 529 -65.60 59.24 33.39
CA TYR A 529 -65.48 59.47 31.94
C TYR A 529 -64.82 60.82 31.62
N ASN A 530 -65.20 61.90 32.32
CA ASN A 530 -64.56 63.21 32.13
C ASN A 530 -63.07 63.19 32.52
N ALA A 531 -62.73 62.52 33.61
CA ALA A 531 -61.36 62.33 34.06
C ALA A 531 -60.53 61.56 33.02
N TYR A 532 -61.10 60.51 32.44
CA TYR A 532 -60.51 59.77 31.33
C TYR A 532 -60.28 60.65 30.09
N LEU A 533 -61.25 61.48 29.69
CA LEU A 533 -61.07 62.38 28.54
C LEU A 533 -59.93 63.37 28.78
N ILE A 534 -59.87 63.99 29.97
CA ILE A 534 -58.79 64.92 30.34
C ILE A 534 -57.44 64.21 30.27
N LEU A 535 -57.32 63.02 30.86
CA LEU A 535 -56.07 62.26 30.82
C LEU A 535 -55.69 61.78 29.43
N LYS A 536 -56.66 61.33 28.64
CA LYS A 536 -56.45 60.90 27.26
C LYS A 536 -55.92 62.06 26.42
N GLU A 537 -56.58 63.21 26.46
CA GLU A 537 -56.15 64.40 25.72
C GLU A 537 -54.75 64.85 26.15
N TYR A 538 -54.51 64.88 27.46
CA TYR A 538 -53.20 65.21 28.03
C TYR A 538 -52.11 64.24 27.54
N MET A 539 -52.27 62.93 27.74
CA MET A 539 -51.26 61.94 27.36
C MET A 539 -51.06 61.82 25.84
N VAL A 540 -52.12 62.00 25.03
CA VAL A 540 -51.99 62.05 23.56
C VAL A 540 -51.21 63.29 23.13
N SER A 541 -51.49 64.46 23.73
CA SER A 541 -50.72 65.68 23.46
C SER A 541 -49.25 65.53 23.84
N GLU A 542 -48.94 64.83 24.94
CA GLU A 542 -47.58 64.50 25.33
C GLU A 542 -46.95 63.51 24.34
N MET A 543 -47.67 62.49 23.86
CA MET A 543 -47.15 61.53 22.89
C MET A 543 -46.77 62.15 21.53
N ASP A 544 -47.45 63.23 21.13
CA ASP A 544 -47.18 63.99 19.90
C ASP A 544 -46.21 65.16 20.10
N ASN A 545 -45.78 65.42 21.34
CA ASN A 545 -44.85 66.49 21.66
C ASN A 545 -43.49 66.27 20.98
N SER A 546 -43.06 67.25 20.17
CA SER A 546 -41.82 67.19 19.41
C SER A 546 -40.56 67.18 20.28
N LYS A 547 -40.68 67.56 21.57
CA LYS A 547 -39.57 67.54 22.54
C LYS A 547 -39.20 66.14 23.01
N TYR A 548 -40.07 65.15 22.85
CA TYR A 548 -39.80 63.78 23.30
C TYR A 548 -39.20 62.90 22.20
N ASP A 549 -38.21 62.10 22.60
CA ASP A 549 -37.62 61.08 21.76
C ASP A 549 -38.53 59.83 21.64
N ALA A 550 -38.12 58.87 20.81
CA ALA A 550 -38.92 57.66 20.57
C ALA A 550 -39.15 56.83 21.84
N TYR A 551 -38.21 56.83 22.81
CA TYR A 551 -38.35 56.10 24.06
C TYR A 551 -39.35 56.75 25.00
N GLN A 552 -39.24 58.07 25.19
CA GLN A 552 -40.18 58.83 25.99
C GLN A 552 -41.60 58.71 25.42
N LYS A 553 -41.74 58.80 24.10
CA LYS A 553 -43.02 58.59 23.40
C LYS A 553 -43.56 57.16 23.55
N LEU A 554 -42.68 56.16 23.49
CA LEU A 554 -43.07 54.77 23.76
C LEU A 554 -43.58 54.62 25.21
N GLU A 555 -42.90 55.20 26.19
CA GLU A 555 -43.32 55.09 27.60
C GLU A 555 -44.66 55.79 27.86
N ILE A 556 -44.87 56.97 27.28
CA ILE A 556 -46.17 57.65 27.29
C ILE A 556 -47.25 56.75 26.67
N SER A 557 -46.98 56.11 25.52
CA SER A 557 -47.96 55.22 24.89
C SER A 557 -48.33 54.02 25.78
N LYS A 558 -47.41 53.50 26.60
CA LYS A 558 -47.73 52.46 27.59
C LYS A 558 -48.62 52.97 28.72
N GLN A 559 -48.40 54.20 29.19
CA GLN A 559 -49.28 54.83 30.19
C GLN A 559 -50.69 55.03 29.64
N VAL A 560 -50.83 55.40 28.35
CA VAL A 560 -52.14 55.49 27.70
C VAL A 560 -52.81 54.12 27.60
N ILE A 561 -52.06 53.05 27.32
CA ILE A 561 -52.59 51.68 27.34
C ILE A 561 -53.11 51.34 28.74
N LYS A 562 -52.34 51.59 29.80
CA LYS A 562 -52.78 51.38 31.18
C LYS A 562 -54.06 52.13 31.51
N LEU A 563 -54.18 53.38 31.05
CA LEU A 563 -55.40 54.17 31.20
C LEU A 563 -56.59 53.50 30.51
N VAL A 564 -56.43 53.04 29.28
CA VAL A 564 -57.49 52.33 28.53
C VAL A 564 -57.90 51.05 29.23
N ASP A 565 -56.92 50.25 29.67
CA ASP A 565 -57.18 48.99 30.36
C ASP A 565 -57.89 49.23 31.70
N LYS A 566 -57.44 50.23 32.46
CA LYS A 566 -58.08 50.62 33.73
C LYS A 566 -59.50 51.11 33.51
N MET A 567 -59.76 51.84 32.43
CA MET A 567 -61.12 52.26 32.08
C MET A 567 -62.01 51.07 31.73
N ASN A 568 -61.50 50.11 30.94
CA ASN A 568 -62.25 48.89 30.62
C ASN A 568 -62.60 48.07 31.88
N GLU A 569 -61.69 48.01 32.86
CA GLU A 569 -61.94 47.40 34.18
C GLU A 569 -63.06 48.14 34.92
N LEU A 570 -62.94 49.46 35.06
CA LEU A 570 -63.87 50.29 35.84
C LEU A 570 -65.25 50.45 35.19
N LEU A 571 -65.38 50.20 33.89
CA LEU A 571 -66.68 50.21 33.19
C LEU A 571 -67.66 49.19 33.79
N ASN A 572 -67.18 48.08 34.34
CA ASN A 572 -68.02 47.03 34.93
C ASN A 572 -67.95 46.94 36.45
N SER A 573 -67.21 47.81 37.12
CA SER A 573 -67.08 47.84 38.58
C SER A 573 -68.03 48.84 39.24
N ASP A 574 -68.18 48.74 40.56
CA ASP A 574 -68.67 49.85 41.39
C ASP A 574 -67.59 50.94 41.46
N THR A 575 -68.00 52.20 41.26
CA THR A 575 -67.10 53.35 41.15
C THR A 575 -67.55 54.53 42.01
N GLU A 576 -68.49 54.34 42.95
CA GLU A 576 -69.10 55.47 43.68
C GLU A 576 -68.09 56.34 44.43
N GLU A 577 -67.13 55.72 45.12
CA GLU A 577 -66.09 56.44 45.88
C GLU A 577 -65.08 57.13 44.96
N LEU A 578 -64.70 56.45 43.87
CA LEU A 578 -63.79 56.99 42.86
C LEU A 578 -64.40 58.23 42.19
N GLU A 579 -65.71 58.21 41.91
CA GLU A 579 -66.47 59.31 41.35
C GLU A 579 -66.50 60.54 42.28
N LYS A 580 -66.61 60.35 43.60
CA LYS A 580 -66.51 61.43 44.59
C LYS A 580 -65.15 62.11 44.54
N GLN A 581 -64.07 61.33 44.43
CA GLN A 581 -62.70 61.84 44.34
C GLN A 581 -62.44 62.57 43.01
N LEU A 582 -62.96 62.04 41.90
CA LEU A 582 -62.79 62.64 40.56
C LEU A 582 -63.65 63.89 40.33
N LYS A 583 -64.79 64.04 41.02
CA LYS A 583 -65.72 65.17 40.85
C LYS A 583 -65.09 66.56 40.99
N LYS A 584 -64.06 66.71 41.82
CA LYS A 584 -63.38 67.99 42.08
C LYS A 584 -62.02 68.13 41.39
N THR A 585 -61.58 67.10 40.66
CA THR A 585 -60.20 67.01 40.17
C THR A 585 -60.17 67.27 38.65
N LYS A 586 -59.39 68.27 38.23
CA LYS A 586 -59.17 68.61 36.81
C LYS A 586 -57.70 68.53 36.40
N GLU A 587 -56.80 68.34 37.36
CA GLU A 587 -55.36 68.32 37.12
C GLU A 587 -54.92 66.92 36.69
N PRO A 588 -54.31 66.75 35.50
CA PRO A 588 -53.98 65.43 34.95
C PRO A 588 -53.20 64.53 35.92
N GLU A 589 -52.14 65.02 36.56
CA GLU A 589 -51.32 64.20 37.46
C GLU A 589 -52.10 63.68 38.68
N LYS A 590 -52.98 64.51 39.26
CA LYS A 590 -53.87 64.08 40.34
C LYS A 590 -54.89 63.03 39.88
N ILE A 591 -55.36 63.14 38.64
CA ILE A 591 -56.25 62.12 38.07
C ILE A 591 -55.49 60.79 37.89
N LYS A 592 -54.22 60.80 37.44
CA LYS A 592 -53.40 59.58 37.36
C LYS A 592 -53.25 58.92 38.73
N GLU A 593 -52.95 59.72 39.75
CA GLU A 593 -52.80 59.23 41.13
C GLU A 593 -54.09 58.56 41.63
N ILE A 594 -55.25 59.20 41.44
CA ILE A 594 -56.56 58.64 41.83
C ILE A 594 -56.87 57.34 41.07
N LEU A 595 -56.51 57.24 39.79
CA LEU A 595 -56.74 56.05 38.98
C LEU A 595 -55.66 54.96 39.13
N GLY A 596 -54.53 55.27 39.79
CA GLY A 596 -53.40 54.38 39.99
C GLY A 596 -52.61 54.06 38.71
N ILE A 597 -52.43 55.05 37.81
CA ILE A 597 -51.81 54.88 36.47
C ILE A 597 -50.36 55.37 36.42
#